data_AF-A0A1F4BT70-F1
#
_entry.id   AF-A0A1F4BT70-F1
#
_cell.length_a   1.000
_cell.length_b   1.000
_cell.length_c   1.000
_cell.angle_alpha   90.00
_cell.angle_beta   90.00
_cell.angle_gamma   90.00
#
_symmetry.space_group_name_H-M   'P 1'
#
loop_
_entity.id
_entity.type
_entity.pdbx_description
1 polymer ?
#
loop_
_entity_poly.entity_id
_entity_poly.type
_entity_poly.pdbx_seq_one_letter_code
_entity_poly.pdbx_strand_id
1 'polypeptide(L)'
;MPAKPASIASNARLMAGVFFLVAHLGGCALFIPQTEALREALPAGLPERLELEQVPFFPQDDYQCGPAALATALVHSGAKVAPDDLVDQVYLPARQGSLQIEMLAAPRRYGLVSYRLAPRFEDLLREVAAGNPVIVLQDYGVWPFSIWHYAVAVGYDYPEGEVVLRSGERKRLSMPFAILEYTWKESDYWAMVAMPPGGFRRLPPNPVTSPRLRPWNGSAMPARQPLPMQRSCVAGLTTSPRPSDSPTPITRWEN
;
A
#
# COMPACT_ATOMS: atom_id res chain seq x y z
N MET A 1 36.21 41.74 -46.84
CA MET A 1 34.90 41.05 -46.78
C MET A 1 34.69 40.55 -45.36
N PRO A 2 33.63 40.97 -44.63
CA PRO A 2 33.35 40.42 -43.30
C PRO A 2 32.71 39.04 -43.41
N ALA A 3 33.18 38.09 -42.60
CA ALA A 3 32.63 36.73 -42.55
C ALA A 3 31.25 36.72 -41.87
N LYS A 4 30.31 35.96 -42.43
CA LYS A 4 28.95 35.81 -41.92
C LYS A 4 28.97 34.86 -40.70
N PRO A 5 28.52 35.27 -39.49
CA PRO A 5 28.56 34.39 -38.33
C PRO A 5 27.63 33.19 -38.51
N ALA A 6 28.13 31.99 -38.19
CA ALA A 6 27.42 30.73 -38.39
C ALA A 6 26.23 30.57 -37.43
N SER A 7 25.23 29.79 -37.85
CA SER A 7 23.88 29.72 -37.29
C SER A 7 23.75 28.90 -35.99
N ILE A 8 24.45 29.29 -34.92
CA ILE A 8 24.39 28.61 -33.61
C ILE A 8 22.95 28.53 -33.07
N ALA A 9 22.13 29.58 -33.30
CA ALA A 9 20.76 29.66 -32.82
C ALA A 9 19.78 28.65 -33.46
N SER A 10 20.09 28.10 -34.64
CA SER A 10 19.20 27.13 -35.31
C SER A 10 19.21 25.78 -34.61
N ASN A 11 20.37 25.37 -34.09
CA ASN A 11 20.55 24.05 -33.48
C ASN A 11 19.93 24.02 -32.07
N ALA A 12 19.95 25.14 -31.34
CA ALA A 12 19.37 25.23 -29.99
C ALA A 12 17.84 24.95 -29.99
N ARG A 13 17.10 25.45 -30.98
CA ARG A 13 15.65 25.20 -31.11
C ARG A 13 15.34 23.74 -31.46
N LEU A 14 16.17 23.14 -32.31
CA LEU A 14 16.03 21.73 -32.73
C LEU A 14 16.33 20.78 -31.56
N MET A 15 17.40 21.05 -30.80
CA MET A 15 17.72 20.31 -29.56
C MET A 15 16.62 20.45 -28.50
N ALA A 16 16.09 21.66 -28.27
CA ALA A 16 14.98 21.86 -27.33
C ALA A 16 13.72 21.07 -27.73
N GLY A 17 13.38 21.05 -29.02
CA GLY A 17 12.27 20.25 -29.54
C GLY A 17 12.44 18.74 -29.31
N VAL A 18 13.66 18.22 -29.53
CA VAL A 18 13.98 16.80 -29.28
C VAL A 18 13.88 16.47 -27.79
N PHE A 19 14.38 17.32 -26.88
CA PHE A 19 14.25 17.10 -25.43
C PHE A 19 12.79 17.09 -24.96
N PHE A 20 11.95 18.02 -25.46
CA PHE A 20 10.52 18.01 -25.16
C PHE A 20 9.82 16.74 -25.69
N LEU A 21 10.14 16.31 -26.91
CA LEU A 21 9.54 15.11 -27.51
C LEU A 21 9.92 13.83 -26.73
N VAL A 22 11.19 13.67 -26.35
CA VAL A 22 11.67 12.51 -25.58
C VAL A 22 11.05 12.48 -24.18
N ALA A 23 10.90 13.64 -23.52
CA ALA A 23 10.27 13.72 -22.20
C ALA A 23 8.79 13.28 -22.18
N HIS A 24 8.06 13.41 -23.29
CA HIS A 24 6.65 13.05 -23.38
C HIS A 24 6.39 11.58 -23.75
N LEU A 25 7.39 10.85 -24.24
CA LEU A 25 7.24 9.47 -24.70
C LEU A 25 7.49 8.40 -23.63
N GLY A 26 8.10 8.76 -22.49
CA GLY A 26 8.45 7.83 -21.41
C GLY A 26 7.45 7.70 -20.26
N GLY A 27 6.30 8.39 -20.31
CA GLY A 27 5.46 8.62 -19.12
C GLY A 27 4.76 7.39 -18.54
N CYS A 28 4.15 6.54 -19.36
CA CYS A 28 3.22 5.51 -18.86
C CYS A 28 3.88 4.36 -18.08
N ALA A 29 5.05 3.91 -18.52
CA ALA A 29 5.77 2.80 -17.87
C ALA A 29 6.24 3.13 -16.44
N LEU A 30 6.45 4.42 -16.13
CA LEU A 30 6.85 4.88 -14.79
C LEU A 30 5.75 4.69 -13.73
N PHE A 31 4.49 4.52 -14.14
CA PHE A 31 3.36 4.35 -13.21
C PHE A 31 3.02 2.88 -12.90
N ILE A 32 3.55 1.93 -13.67
CA ILE A 32 3.30 0.48 -13.55
C ILE A 32 4.58 -0.38 -13.72
N PRO A 33 5.70 -0.05 -13.04
CA PRO A 33 6.99 -0.70 -13.27
C PRO A 33 6.98 -2.22 -12.99
N GLN A 34 6.12 -2.71 -12.08
CA GLN A 34 6.04 -4.13 -11.75
C GLN A 34 5.26 -4.92 -12.80
N THR A 35 4.23 -4.32 -13.39
CA THR A 35 3.48 -4.90 -14.51
C THR A 35 4.37 -5.00 -15.74
N GLU A 36 5.19 -3.98 -16.04
CA GLU A 36 6.16 -4.08 -17.14
C GLU A 36 7.17 -5.20 -16.91
N ALA A 37 7.73 -5.33 -15.69
CA ALA A 37 8.62 -6.44 -15.34
C ALA A 37 7.92 -7.81 -15.46
N LEU A 38 6.63 -7.91 -15.10
CA LEU A 38 5.83 -9.11 -15.29
C LEU A 38 5.51 -9.41 -16.76
N ARG A 39 5.59 -8.45 -17.70
CA ARG A 39 5.40 -8.73 -19.14
C ARG A 39 6.60 -9.43 -19.78
N GLU A 40 7.79 -9.27 -19.21
CA GLU A 40 9.01 -9.87 -19.77
C GLU A 40 9.02 -11.40 -19.61
N ALA A 41 8.59 -11.90 -18.44
CA ALA A 41 8.46 -13.33 -18.17
C ALA A 41 7.55 -13.62 -16.96
N LEU A 42 6.83 -14.75 -17.02
CA LEU A 42 6.13 -15.30 -15.87
C LEU A 42 7.17 -15.73 -14.80
N PRO A 43 7.03 -15.33 -13.54
CA PRO A 43 7.93 -15.75 -12.47
C PRO A 43 8.04 -17.28 -12.36
N ALA A 44 9.27 -17.77 -12.27
CA ALA A 44 9.56 -19.20 -12.32
C ALA A 44 8.80 -20.00 -11.24
N GLY A 45 8.14 -21.08 -11.67
CA GLY A 45 7.37 -21.98 -10.80
C GLY A 45 5.90 -21.58 -10.59
N LEU A 46 5.44 -20.45 -11.13
CA LEU A 46 4.02 -20.12 -11.17
C LEU A 46 3.30 -20.86 -12.32
N PRO A 47 2.04 -21.31 -12.14
CA PRO A 47 1.17 -21.65 -13.26
C PRO A 47 0.77 -20.39 -14.03
N GLU A 48 0.44 -20.51 -15.31
CA GLU A 48 -0.04 -19.38 -16.14
C GLU A 48 -1.41 -18.86 -15.71
N ARG A 49 -2.28 -19.74 -15.21
CA ARG A 49 -3.66 -19.44 -14.80
C ARG A 49 -3.98 -20.17 -13.50
N LEU A 50 -4.64 -19.49 -12.56
CA LEU A 50 -5.14 -20.07 -11.31
C LEU A 50 -6.29 -19.24 -10.75
N GLU A 51 -7.35 -19.87 -10.27
CA GLU A 51 -8.32 -19.22 -9.38
C GLU A 51 -8.65 -20.14 -8.20
N LEU A 52 -8.63 -19.57 -6.99
CA LEU A 52 -9.05 -20.21 -5.75
C LEU A 52 -10.58 -20.07 -5.62
N GLU A 53 -11.32 -20.83 -6.43
CA GLU A 53 -12.79 -20.78 -6.51
C GLU A 53 -13.49 -21.03 -5.17
N GLN A 54 -12.84 -21.81 -4.28
CA GLN A 54 -13.32 -22.13 -2.94
C GLN A 54 -13.22 -20.98 -1.94
N VAL A 55 -12.51 -19.88 -2.26
CA VAL A 55 -12.45 -18.71 -1.38
C VAL A 55 -13.86 -18.13 -1.23
N PRO A 56 -14.38 -17.99 -0.01
CA PRO A 56 -15.72 -17.48 0.23
C PRO A 56 -15.87 -16.05 -0.28
N PHE A 57 -17.12 -15.60 -0.38
CA PHE A 57 -17.42 -14.23 -0.77
C PHE A 57 -18.50 -13.67 0.14
N PHE A 58 -18.19 -12.55 0.77
CA PHE A 58 -19.12 -11.76 1.55
C PHE A 58 -19.38 -10.46 0.75
N PRO A 59 -20.57 -10.29 0.15
CA PRO A 59 -20.92 -9.02 -0.47
C PRO A 59 -20.95 -7.92 0.59
N GLN A 60 -20.54 -6.72 0.19
CA GLN A 60 -20.33 -5.59 1.09
C GLN A 60 -20.82 -4.29 0.42
N ASP A 61 -21.46 -3.45 1.22
CA ASP A 61 -21.74 -2.06 0.87
C ASP A 61 -20.51 -1.18 1.22
N ASP A 62 -20.64 0.13 1.01
CA ASP A 62 -19.57 1.10 1.30
C ASP A 62 -19.09 1.04 2.77
N TYR A 63 -17.81 1.34 2.96
CA TYR A 63 -17.09 1.39 4.26
C TYR A 63 -16.88 0.05 4.99
N GLN A 64 -17.57 -1.04 4.64
CA GLN A 64 -17.40 -2.37 5.26
C GLN A 64 -16.35 -3.27 4.57
N CYS A 65 -15.56 -2.71 3.66
CA CYS A 65 -14.61 -3.47 2.84
C CYS A 65 -13.50 -4.19 3.64
N GLY A 66 -13.05 -3.62 4.75
CA GLY A 66 -12.03 -4.24 5.61
C GLY A 66 -12.52 -5.50 6.33
N PRO A 67 -13.60 -5.45 7.13
CA PRO A 67 -14.15 -6.61 7.83
C PRO A 67 -14.51 -7.76 6.88
N ALA A 68 -15.11 -7.47 5.72
CA ALA A 68 -15.49 -8.49 4.74
C ALA A 68 -14.30 -9.10 3.99
N ALA A 69 -13.29 -8.31 3.61
CA ALA A 69 -12.04 -8.82 3.04
C ALA A 69 -11.25 -9.68 4.07
N LEU A 70 -11.26 -9.27 5.34
CA LEU A 70 -10.64 -10.04 6.41
C LEU A 70 -11.40 -11.34 6.69
N ALA A 71 -12.73 -11.30 6.83
CA ALA A 71 -13.56 -12.51 6.98
C ALA A 71 -13.32 -13.51 5.85
N THR A 72 -13.20 -13.01 4.61
CA THR A 72 -12.89 -13.84 3.42
C THR A 72 -11.60 -14.65 3.62
N ALA A 73 -10.50 -14.01 4.03
CA ALA A 73 -9.21 -14.67 4.25
C ALA A 73 -9.19 -15.57 5.50
N LEU A 74 -9.87 -15.16 6.58
CA LEU A 74 -9.95 -15.94 7.82
C LEU A 74 -10.78 -17.21 7.65
N VAL A 75 -11.93 -17.14 6.97
CA VAL A 75 -12.81 -18.29 6.72
C VAL A 75 -12.17 -19.27 5.74
N HIS A 76 -11.50 -18.79 4.69
CA HIS A 76 -10.65 -19.64 3.84
C HIS A 76 -9.57 -20.38 4.64
N SER A 77 -9.01 -19.72 5.65
CA SER A 77 -8.01 -20.30 6.57
C SER A 77 -8.61 -21.19 7.66
N GLY A 78 -9.92 -21.48 7.62
CA GLY A 78 -10.61 -22.38 8.55
C GLY A 78 -11.17 -21.73 9.82
N ALA A 79 -11.12 -20.41 9.95
CA ALA A 79 -11.82 -19.72 11.04
C ALA A 79 -13.34 -19.74 10.82
N LYS A 80 -14.11 -19.69 11.91
CA LYS A 80 -15.57 -19.52 11.88
C LYS A 80 -15.86 -18.09 12.35
N VAL A 81 -16.06 -17.19 11.39
CA VAL A 81 -16.22 -15.76 11.63
C VAL A 81 -17.04 -15.12 10.50
N ALA A 82 -17.90 -14.16 10.82
CA ALA A 82 -18.62 -13.32 9.87
C ALA A 82 -17.97 -11.92 9.77
N PRO A 83 -18.23 -11.13 8.72
CA PRO A 83 -17.77 -9.73 8.64
C PRO A 83 -18.18 -8.90 9.87
N ASP A 84 -19.41 -9.08 10.36
CA ASP A 84 -19.96 -8.35 11.52
C ASP A 84 -19.14 -8.56 12.79
N ASP A 85 -18.64 -9.78 13.03
CA ASP A 85 -17.79 -10.11 14.19
C ASP A 85 -16.47 -9.31 14.20
N LEU A 86 -16.04 -8.80 13.04
CA LEU A 86 -14.76 -8.13 12.83
C LEU A 86 -14.89 -6.60 12.80
N VAL A 87 -16.10 -6.05 12.68
CA VAL A 87 -16.32 -4.58 12.59
C VAL A 87 -15.65 -3.86 13.76
N ASP A 88 -16.03 -4.21 15.00
CA ASP A 88 -15.45 -3.61 16.22
C ASP A 88 -13.96 -3.93 16.44
N GLN A 89 -13.38 -4.84 15.65
CA GLN A 89 -11.97 -5.22 15.74
C GLN A 89 -11.08 -4.43 14.78
N VAL A 90 -11.57 -4.06 13.58
CA VAL A 90 -10.72 -3.45 12.54
C VAL A 90 -11.25 -2.13 11.98
N TYR A 91 -12.55 -1.84 12.09
CA TYR A 91 -13.17 -0.66 11.53
C TYR A 91 -13.19 0.51 12.53
N LEU A 92 -12.87 1.72 12.05
CA LEU A 92 -13.00 2.95 12.83
C LEU A 92 -14.07 3.86 12.19
N PRO A 93 -15.27 4.01 12.81
CA PRO A 93 -16.32 4.88 12.30
C PRO A 93 -15.86 6.32 12.07
N ALA A 94 -15.04 6.87 12.98
CA ALA A 94 -14.48 8.22 12.88
C ALA A 94 -13.48 8.43 11.73
N ARG A 95 -13.07 7.35 11.04
CA ARG A 95 -12.21 7.38 9.85
C ARG A 95 -12.85 6.70 8.63
N GLN A 96 -14.11 6.25 8.76
CA GLN A 96 -14.87 5.56 7.71
C GLN A 96 -14.08 4.45 7.00
N GLY A 97 -13.27 3.69 7.75
CA GLY A 97 -12.38 2.70 7.15
C GLY A 97 -11.69 1.82 8.18
N SER A 98 -11.02 0.77 7.69
CA SER A 98 -10.32 -0.19 8.54
C SER A 98 -8.82 0.10 8.64
N LEU A 99 -8.25 -0.10 9.82
CA LEU A 99 -6.82 0.16 10.04
C LEU A 99 -5.97 -1.06 9.67
N GLN A 100 -4.97 -0.85 8.81
CA GLN A 100 -3.95 -1.83 8.42
C GLN A 100 -3.32 -2.58 9.60
N ILE A 101 -3.07 -1.90 10.72
CA ILE A 101 -2.48 -2.52 11.92
C ILE A 101 -3.43 -3.50 12.61
N GLU A 102 -4.73 -3.19 12.63
CA GLU A 102 -5.76 -4.06 13.20
C GLU A 102 -6.09 -5.22 12.24
N MET A 103 -6.12 -4.97 10.92
CA MET A 103 -6.20 -6.02 9.90
C MET A 103 -5.08 -7.06 10.07
N LEU A 104 -3.87 -6.62 10.40
CA LEU A 104 -2.74 -7.52 10.72
C LEU A 104 -2.83 -8.16 12.11
N ALA A 105 -3.45 -7.51 13.10
CA ALA A 105 -3.51 -8.01 14.49
C ALA A 105 -4.66 -9.00 14.74
N ALA A 106 -5.85 -8.73 14.18
CA ALA A 106 -7.08 -9.49 14.40
C ALA A 106 -6.98 -11.01 14.10
N PRO A 107 -6.29 -11.48 13.03
CA PRO A 107 -6.14 -12.91 12.74
C PRO A 107 -5.63 -13.77 13.91
N ARG A 108 -4.82 -13.19 14.81
CA ARG A 108 -4.26 -13.88 15.98
C ARG A 108 -5.34 -14.33 16.97
N ARG A 109 -6.46 -13.61 17.05
CA ARG A 109 -7.62 -13.97 17.89
C ARG A 109 -8.29 -15.28 17.44
N TYR A 110 -8.10 -15.64 16.18
CA TYR A 110 -8.63 -16.85 15.53
C TYR A 110 -7.57 -17.97 15.41
N GLY A 111 -6.42 -17.84 16.09
CA GLY A 111 -5.33 -18.82 16.03
C GLY A 111 -4.53 -18.80 14.71
N LEU A 112 -4.72 -17.78 13.88
CA LEU A 112 -4.06 -17.63 12.58
C LEU A 112 -2.85 -16.69 12.68
N VAL A 113 -1.88 -16.92 11.80
CA VAL A 113 -0.70 -16.06 11.62
C VAL A 113 -0.91 -15.17 10.40
N SER A 114 -0.54 -13.91 10.54
CA SER A 114 -0.68 -12.88 9.52
C SER A 114 0.61 -12.06 9.39
N TYR A 115 0.91 -11.63 8.16
CA TYR A 115 2.06 -10.78 7.86
C TYR A 115 1.78 -9.94 6.60
N ARG A 116 2.43 -8.76 6.53
CA ARG A 116 2.45 -7.95 5.30
C ARG A 116 3.41 -8.59 4.31
N LEU A 117 3.00 -8.70 3.05
CA LEU A 117 3.89 -9.14 1.97
C LEU A 117 5.00 -8.10 1.74
N ALA A 118 6.08 -8.50 1.07
CA ALA A 118 6.96 -7.50 0.47
C ALA A 118 6.18 -6.75 -0.63
N PRO A 119 6.49 -5.47 -0.92
CA PRO A 119 5.77 -4.64 -1.87
C PRO A 119 6.11 -5.03 -3.32
N ARG A 120 5.81 -6.27 -3.70
CA ARG A 120 6.08 -6.87 -5.00
C ARG A 120 4.86 -7.65 -5.49
N PHE A 121 4.38 -7.35 -6.69
CA PHE A 121 3.30 -8.05 -7.37
C PHE A 121 3.63 -9.55 -7.52
N GLU A 122 4.90 -9.87 -7.81
CA GLU A 122 5.41 -11.24 -7.84
C GLU A 122 5.10 -12.03 -6.55
N ASP A 123 5.19 -11.41 -5.37
CA ASP A 123 4.88 -12.08 -4.10
C ASP A 123 3.37 -12.26 -3.88
N LEU A 124 2.53 -11.34 -4.37
CA LEU A 124 1.08 -11.54 -4.41
C LEU A 124 0.72 -12.76 -5.28
N LEU A 125 1.30 -12.88 -6.48
CA LEU A 125 1.05 -14.03 -7.36
C LEU A 125 1.53 -15.34 -6.73
N ARG A 126 2.69 -15.33 -6.06
CA ARG A 126 3.22 -16.50 -5.33
C ARG A 126 2.31 -16.94 -4.18
N GLU A 127 1.77 -16.03 -3.40
CA GLU A 127 0.88 -16.40 -2.28
C GLU A 127 -0.45 -16.99 -2.80
N VAL A 128 -1.02 -16.40 -3.85
CA VAL A 128 -2.19 -16.97 -4.54
C VAL A 128 -1.87 -18.37 -5.09
N ALA A 129 -0.71 -18.55 -5.73
CA ALA A 129 -0.22 -19.86 -6.20
C ALA A 129 0.06 -20.87 -5.07
N ALA A 130 0.40 -20.40 -3.86
CA ALA A 130 0.55 -21.22 -2.66
C ALA A 130 -0.80 -21.58 -1.99
N GLY A 131 -1.92 -21.13 -2.55
CA GLY A 131 -3.28 -21.37 -2.05
C GLY A 131 -3.78 -20.35 -1.03
N ASN A 132 -3.08 -19.22 -0.87
CA ASN A 132 -3.40 -18.19 0.12
C ASN A 132 -4.05 -16.97 -0.57
N PRO A 133 -5.32 -16.62 -0.28
CA PRO A 133 -5.92 -15.40 -0.77
C PRO A 133 -5.22 -14.18 -0.14
N VAL A 134 -4.92 -13.18 -0.97
CA VAL A 134 -4.14 -12.00 -0.57
C VAL A 134 -5.07 -10.80 -0.44
N ILE A 135 -5.14 -10.21 0.76
CA ILE A 135 -5.85 -8.94 0.96
C ILE A 135 -4.96 -7.81 0.44
N VAL A 136 -5.50 -6.95 -0.42
CA VAL A 136 -4.84 -5.75 -0.94
C VAL A 136 -5.60 -4.49 -0.51
N LEU A 137 -4.88 -3.37 -0.36
CA LEU A 137 -5.48 -2.05 -0.15
C LEU A 137 -5.28 -1.19 -1.41
N GLN A 138 -6.37 -0.81 -2.04
CA GLN A 138 -6.39 0.01 -3.25
C GLN A 138 -6.85 1.44 -2.92
N ASP A 139 -6.38 2.41 -3.70
CA ASP A 139 -6.96 3.74 -3.81
C ASP A 139 -7.66 3.86 -5.17
N TYR A 140 -8.97 4.09 -5.14
CA TYR A 140 -9.80 4.38 -6.32
C TYR A 140 -10.07 5.89 -6.49
N GLY A 141 -9.44 6.72 -5.67
CA GLY A 141 -9.52 8.16 -5.74
C GLY A 141 -8.84 8.74 -6.97
N VAL A 142 -9.13 10.01 -7.21
CA VAL A 142 -8.47 10.84 -8.22
C VAL A 142 -7.96 12.08 -7.52
N TRP A 143 -6.67 12.38 -7.69
CA TRP A 143 -6.00 13.48 -7.01
C TRP A 143 -6.82 14.79 -7.11
N PRO A 144 -7.07 15.50 -5.99
CA PRO A 144 -6.46 15.35 -4.67
C PRO A 144 -7.20 14.44 -3.68
N PHE A 145 -8.22 13.68 -4.11
CA PHE A 145 -9.05 12.85 -3.23
C PHE A 145 -8.66 11.37 -3.30
N SER A 146 -8.59 10.69 -2.15
CA SER A 146 -8.39 9.24 -2.04
C SER A 146 -9.68 8.53 -1.63
N ILE A 147 -9.92 7.34 -2.20
CA ILE A 147 -11.02 6.43 -1.88
C ILE A 147 -10.42 5.06 -1.59
N TRP A 148 -10.18 4.78 -0.30
CA TRP A 148 -9.54 3.56 0.16
C TRP A 148 -10.48 2.36 0.09
N HIS A 149 -10.03 1.28 -0.55
CA HIS A 149 -10.82 0.08 -0.80
C HIS A 149 -10.02 -1.19 -0.54
N TYR A 150 -10.58 -2.09 0.28
CA TYR A 150 -10.03 -3.43 0.48
C TYR A 150 -10.65 -4.43 -0.50
N ALA A 151 -9.79 -5.22 -1.15
CA ALA A 151 -10.15 -6.34 -2.00
C ALA A 151 -9.32 -7.58 -1.65
N VAL A 152 -9.75 -8.75 -2.13
CA VAL A 152 -9.03 -10.01 -1.93
C VAL A 152 -8.67 -10.62 -3.27
N ALA A 153 -7.38 -10.68 -3.59
CA ALA A 153 -6.86 -11.40 -4.75
C ALA A 153 -6.94 -12.91 -4.49
N VAL A 154 -7.58 -13.61 -5.42
CA VAL A 154 -7.91 -15.04 -5.33
C VAL A 154 -7.49 -15.81 -6.57
N GLY A 155 -7.02 -15.14 -7.61
CA GLY A 155 -6.59 -15.76 -8.84
C GLY A 155 -5.90 -14.79 -9.77
N TYR A 156 -5.39 -15.31 -10.88
CA TYR A 156 -4.85 -14.53 -11.98
C TYR A 156 -4.86 -15.33 -13.28
N ASP A 157 -4.84 -14.61 -14.39
CA ASP A 157 -4.67 -15.11 -15.75
C ASP A 157 -3.50 -14.34 -16.37
N TYR A 158 -2.32 -14.93 -16.36
CA TYR A 158 -1.11 -14.28 -16.85
C TYR A 158 -1.15 -14.00 -18.37
N PRO A 159 -1.62 -14.93 -19.24
CA PRO A 159 -1.80 -14.63 -20.67
C PRO A 159 -2.72 -13.45 -20.98
N GLU A 160 -3.82 -13.27 -20.25
CA GLU A 160 -4.70 -12.08 -20.41
C GLU A 160 -4.16 -10.85 -19.64
N GLY A 161 -3.19 -11.05 -18.74
CA GLY A 161 -2.66 -10.00 -17.87
C GLY A 161 -3.65 -9.53 -16.80
N GLU A 162 -4.49 -10.42 -16.27
CA GLU A 162 -5.54 -10.10 -15.28
C GLU A 162 -5.31 -10.74 -13.91
N VAL A 163 -5.67 -10.01 -12.85
CA VAL A 163 -5.90 -10.56 -11.50
C VAL A 163 -7.40 -10.78 -11.31
N VAL A 164 -7.77 -11.80 -10.53
CA VAL A 164 -9.15 -12.05 -10.10
C VAL A 164 -9.30 -11.66 -8.64
N LEU A 165 -10.23 -10.75 -8.37
CA LEU A 165 -10.53 -10.22 -7.04
C LEU A 165 -11.94 -10.63 -6.55
N ARG A 166 -12.08 -10.84 -5.24
CA ARG A 166 -13.34 -10.65 -4.50
C ARG A 166 -13.37 -9.18 -4.04
N SER A 167 -14.39 -8.40 -4.44
CA SER A 167 -14.37 -6.94 -4.21
C SER A 167 -15.77 -6.31 -4.30
N GLY A 168 -16.21 -5.60 -3.26
CA GLY A 168 -17.54 -4.97 -3.24
C GLY A 168 -18.65 -6.02 -3.34
N GLU A 169 -19.71 -5.71 -4.07
CA GLU A 169 -20.76 -6.67 -4.46
C GLU A 169 -20.29 -7.75 -5.47
N ARG A 170 -19.08 -7.62 -6.04
CA ARG A 170 -18.62 -8.51 -7.11
C ARG A 170 -17.85 -9.71 -6.55
N LYS A 171 -18.49 -10.88 -6.60
CA LYS A 171 -17.84 -12.17 -6.34
C LYS A 171 -16.65 -12.45 -7.27
N ARG A 172 -16.68 -12.00 -8.52
CA ARG A 172 -15.57 -12.19 -9.45
C ARG A 172 -15.33 -10.90 -10.23
N LEU A 173 -14.29 -10.18 -9.86
CA LEU A 173 -13.81 -9.01 -10.58
C LEU A 173 -12.48 -9.35 -11.25
N SER A 174 -12.53 -9.58 -12.57
CA SER A 174 -11.35 -9.53 -13.43
C SER A 174 -10.84 -8.07 -13.48
N MET A 175 -9.54 -7.88 -13.29
CA MET A 175 -8.89 -6.56 -13.33
C MET A 175 -7.51 -6.68 -13.99
N PRO A 176 -7.17 -5.86 -15.00
CA PRO A 176 -5.83 -5.90 -15.58
C PRO A 176 -4.74 -5.58 -14.56
N PHE A 177 -3.58 -6.24 -14.66
CA PHE A 177 -2.44 -6.05 -13.75
C PHE A 177 -2.04 -4.58 -13.62
N ALA A 178 -1.99 -3.84 -14.74
CA ALA A 178 -1.70 -2.41 -14.75
C ALA A 178 -2.69 -1.58 -13.90
N ILE A 179 -3.96 -1.96 -13.86
CA ILE A 179 -5.01 -1.27 -13.08
C ILE A 179 -4.90 -1.65 -11.59
N LEU A 180 -4.62 -2.92 -11.27
CA LEU A 180 -4.31 -3.29 -9.89
C LEU A 180 -3.10 -2.51 -9.41
N GLU A 181 -1.97 -2.55 -10.11
CA GLU A 181 -0.74 -1.86 -9.69
C GLU A 181 -0.96 -0.35 -9.54
N TYR A 182 -1.62 0.30 -10.51
CA TYR A 182 -1.91 1.73 -10.46
C TYR A 182 -2.77 2.11 -9.25
N THR A 183 -3.77 1.30 -8.89
CA THR A 183 -4.62 1.56 -7.71
C THR A 183 -3.96 1.11 -6.40
N TRP A 184 -3.00 0.19 -6.45
CA TRP A 184 -2.33 -0.38 -5.28
C TRP A 184 -1.11 0.45 -4.82
N LYS A 185 -0.45 1.18 -5.73
CA LYS A 185 0.78 1.96 -5.47
C LYS A 185 0.66 2.97 -4.33
N GLU A 186 -0.46 3.68 -4.21
CA GLU A 186 -0.67 4.74 -3.21
C GLU A 186 -0.73 4.20 -1.76
N SER A 187 -0.91 2.88 -1.59
CA SER A 187 -0.82 2.20 -0.30
C SER A 187 0.61 1.72 0.07
N ASP A 188 1.63 2.11 -0.70
CA ASP A 188 2.96 1.47 -0.73
C ASP A 188 2.87 -0.03 -1.03
N TYR A 189 1.99 -0.42 -1.95
CA TYR A 189 1.68 -1.83 -2.26
C TYR A 189 1.36 -2.64 -0.99
N TRP A 190 0.49 -2.11 -0.12
CA TRP A 190 0.09 -2.81 1.09
C TRP A 190 -0.75 -4.04 0.74
N ALA A 191 -0.24 -5.21 1.12
CA ALA A 191 -0.96 -6.46 1.04
C ALA A 191 -0.60 -7.37 2.21
N MET A 192 -1.51 -8.27 2.58
CA MET A 192 -1.29 -9.26 3.62
C MET A 192 -1.98 -10.58 3.30
N VAL A 193 -1.50 -11.64 3.96
CA VAL A 193 -2.23 -12.90 4.09
C VAL A 193 -2.52 -13.18 5.57
N ALA A 194 -3.53 -14.01 5.80
CA ALA A 194 -3.75 -14.72 7.05
C ALA A 194 -3.75 -16.22 6.73
N MET A 195 -3.10 -17.03 7.56
CA MET A 195 -2.93 -18.46 7.31
C MET A 195 -2.76 -19.27 8.61
N PRO A 196 -3.00 -20.60 8.61
CA PRO A 196 -2.69 -21.46 9.75
C PRO A 196 -1.17 -21.47 10.07
N PRO A 197 -0.76 -21.58 11.35
CA PRO A 197 0.65 -21.50 11.75
C PRO A 197 1.60 -22.47 11.03
N GLY A 198 1.12 -23.66 10.63
CA GLY A 198 1.88 -24.64 9.86
C GLY A 198 2.20 -24.23 8.41
N GLY A 199 1.47 -23.25 7.86
CA GLY A 199 1.68 -22.73 6.50
C GLY A 199 2.97 -21.92 6.33
N PHE A 200 3.47 -21.31 7.42
CA PHE A 200 4.69 -20.47 7.43
C PHE A 200 5.94 -21.20 6.89
N ARG A 201 5.95 -22.54 6.89
CA ARG A 201 7.06 -23.34 6.34
C ARG A 201 7.24 -23.19 4.82
N ARG A 202 6.29 -22.59 4.09
CA ARG A 202 6.37 -22.38 2.62
C ARG A 202 6.87 -20.99 2.19
N LEU A 203 7.19 -20.10 3.11
CA LEU A 203 7.57 -18.73 2.75
C LEU A 203 8.99 -18.65 2.16
N PRO A 204 9.22 -17.87 1.08
CA PRO A 204 10.55 -17.34 0.80
C PRO A 204 11.00 -16.45 1.97
N PRO A 205 12.31 -16.37 2.29
CA PRO A 205 12.79 -15.61 3.43
C PRO A 205 12.54 -14.10 3.25
N ASN A 206 11.50 -13.59 3.89
CA ASN A 206 11.21 -12.15 3.95
C ASN A 206 12.28 -11.44 4.80
N PRO A 207 12.94 -10.38 4.31
CA PRO A 207 13.91 -9.59 5.06
C PRO A 207 13.24 -8.66 6.11
N VAL A 208 12.21 -9.12 6.81
CA VAL A 208 11.84 -8.54 8.11
C VAL A 208 12.99 -8.86 9.06
N THR A 209 13.91 -7.91 9.21
CA THR A 209 14.91 -7.86 10.28
C THR A 209 14.20 -7.67 11.61
N SER A 210 13.58 -8.76 12.06
CA SER A 210 13.20 -8.94 13.46
C SER A 210 14.45 -8.66 14.28
N PRO A 211 14.46 -7.62 15.15
CA PRO A 211 15.58 -7.40 16.05
C PRO A 211 15.76 -8.69 16.83
N ARG A 212 16.94 -9.33 16.66
CA ARG A 212 17.20 -10.68 17.17
C ARG A 212 16.84 -10.68 18.65
N LEU A 213 15.74 -11.34 19.01
CA LEU A 213 15.19 -11.30 20.37
C LEU A 213 16.26 -11.87 21.30
N ARG A 214 16.95 -10.99 22.04
CA ARG A 214 17.84 -11.45 23.11
C ARG A 214 16.95 -12.15 24.14
N PRO A 215 17.34 -13.34 24.64
CA PRO A 215 16.60 -13.98 25.71
C PRO A 215 16.43 -13.00 26.88
N TRP A 216 15.19 -12.82 27.34
CA TRP A 216 14.88 -11.97 28.49
C TRP A 216 15.51 -12.60 29.75
N ASN A 217 16.58 -12.00 30.27
CA ASN A 217 17.36 -12.56 31.39
C ASN A 217 16.88 -12.09 32.78
N GLY A 218 15.58 -11.79 32.93
CA GLY A 218 14.95 -11.46 34.21
C GLY A 218 15.42 -10.16 34.88
N SER A 219 16.36 -9.43 34.27
CA SER A 219 16.95 -8.23 34.85
C SER A 219 16.06 -7.01 34.56
N ALA A 220 15.75 -6.23 35.59
CA ALA A 220 14.96 -5.00 35.44
C ALA A 220 15.63 -4.04 34.45
N MET A 221 14.85 -3.37 33.61
CA MET A 221 15.39 -2.42 32.63
C MET A 221 16.11 -1.28 33.35
N PRO A 222 17.38 -0.97 33.01
CA PRO A 222 18.03 0.22 33.54
C PRO A 222 17.28 1.47 33.04
N ALA A 223 17.10 2.45 33.93
CA ALA A 223 16.45 3.71 33.59
C ALA A 223 17.16 4.38 32.41
N ARG A 224 16.39 4.81 31.39
CA ARG A 224 16.95 5.49 30.22
C ARG A 224 17.60 6.80 30.67
N GLN A 225 18.89 6.95 30.39
CA GLN A 225 19.53 8.27 30.46
C GLN A 225 18.93 9.16 29.36
N PRO A 226 18.63 10.44 29.64
CA PRO A 226 18.19 11.38 28.61
C PRO A 226 19.33 11.62 27.62
N LEU A 227 19.00 11.61 26.32
CA LEU A 227 19.96 11.91 25.25
C LEU A 227 20.43 13.37 25.35
N PRO A 228 21.70 13.68 25.03
CA PRO A 228 22.21 15.04 25.04
C PRO A 228 21.48 15.89 24.00
N MET A 229 20.90 17.00 24.46
CA MET A 229 20.15 17.95 23.66
C MET A 229 21.07 18.61 22.62
N GLN A 230 20.96 18.21 21.35
CA GLN A 230 21.70 18.85 20.27
C GLN A 230 21.24 20.31 20.13
N ARG A 231 22.15 21.26 20.41
CA ARG A 231 21.92 22.68 20.18
C ARG A 231 21.87 22.95 18.67
N SER A 232 20.67 23.21 18.15
CA SER A 232 20.51 23.75 16.81
C SER A 232 21.02 25.19 16.78
N CYS A 233 21.96 25.49 15.89
CA CYS A 233 22.45 26.84 15.66
C CYS A 233 21.42 27.65 14.88
N VAL A 234 20.60 28.44 15.59
CA VAL A 234 19.73 29.44 14.95
C VAL A 234 20.59 30.62 14.51
N ALA A 235 20.65 30.87 13.20
CA ALA A 235 21.28 32.05 12.62
C ALA A 235 20.55 33.33 13.09
N GLY A 236 21.30 34.37 13.41
CA GLY A 236 20.78 35.54 14.10
C GLY A 236 19.78 36.36 13.27
N LEU A 237 18.69 36.75 13.91
CA LEU A 237 17.84 37.87 13.48
C LEU A 237 18.02 39.02 14.48
N THR A 238 18.34 40.18 13.94
CA THR A 238 18.64 41.41 14.69
C THR A 238 17.39 41.98 15.35
N THR A 239 17.55 42.42 16.59
CA THR A 239 16.48 43.03 17.39
C THR A 239 16.09 44.41 16.85
N SER A 240 14.79 44.67 16.71
CA SER A 240 14.20 46.01 16.62
C SER A 240 13.16 46.18 17.73
N PRO A 241 13.14 47.31 18.47
CA PRO A 241 12.27 47.49 19.63
C PRO A 241 10.82 47.76 19.27
N ARG A 242 9.91 47.22 20.09
CA ARG A 242 8.45 47.31 19.97
C ARG A 242 7.91 48.49 20.80
N PRO A 243 7.01 49.35 20.27
CA PRO A 243 6.23 50.29 21.07
C PRO A 243 5.09 49.60 21.83
N SER A 244 4.67 50.20 22.94
CA SER A 244 3.77 49.63 23.96
C SER A 244 2.26 49.85 23.71
N ASP A 245 1.48 48.86 24.13
CA ASP A 245 0.17 48.93 24.80
C ASP A 245 -0.97 49.84 24.29
N SER A 246 -2.08 49.22 23.88
CA SER A 246 -3.32 49.19 24.69
C SER A 246 -4.40 48.27 24.06
N PRO A 247 -5.31 47.65 24.85
CA PRO A 247 -6.27 46.68 24.35
C PRO A 247 -7.69 47.25 24.18
N THR A 248 -8.41 46.75 23.18
CA THR A 248 -9.88 46.86 23.06
C THR A 248 -10.50 45.51 22.65
N PRO A 249 -11.53 44.99 23.36
CA PRO A 249 -12.48 44.03 22.80
C PRO A 249 -13.40 44.79 21.81
N ILE A 250 -14.19 44.21 20.89
CA ILE A 250 -14.93 42.93 20.79
C ILE A 250 -14.87 42.43 19.31
N THR A 251 -15.59 41.43 18.74
CA THR A 251 -16.86 40.74 19.10
C THR A 251 -16.89 39.28 18.60
N ARG A 252 -17.80 38.49 19.18
CA ARG A 252 -18.42 37.23 18.70
C ARG A 252 -19.00 37.35 17.27
N TRP A 253 -18.88 36.28 16.48
CA TRP A 253 -19.81 35.97 15.37
C TRP A 253 -20.13 34.47 15.35
N GLU A 254 -21.41 34.15 15.56
CA GLU A 254 -22.03 32.88 15.21
C GLU A 254 -22.68 33.04 13.83
N ASN A 255 -22.56 32.02 12.98
CA ASN A 255 -23.56 31.51 12.02
C ASN A 255 -22.98 30.31 11.28
#